data_AF-A0A7Y3BBZ2-F1
#
_entry.id   AF-A0A7Y3BBZ2-F1
#
_cell.length_a   1.000
_cell.length_b   1.000
_cell.length_c   1.000
_cell.angle_alpha   90.00
_cell.angle_beta   90.00
_cell.angle_gamma   90.00
#
_symmetry.space_group_name_H-M   'P 1'
#
loop_
_entity.id
_entity.type
_entity.pdbx_description
1 polymer ?
#
loop_
_entity_poly.entity_id
_entity_poly.type
_entity_poly.pdbx_seq_one_letter_code
_entity_poly.pdbx_strand_id
1 'polypeptide(L)'
;MLMSLSSAEALATESDCLSHGVTPAVRLNEGTDIWGFRGANYRAHAAQPFRTARIDRARALCDLGLYAVTFYNDVERDVASLEAYSQFRDEASAVGMRHFLEVFNPAFPIDTGGEDIGIYINDAIVRCLAGVARADRPLFLKMQYNGARAMAELAAFDPENLIVGILGGSAGTARDTFELISQGERFGARVALFGRKIYFSEDPLEIVRSMRRVIERDISPEEAVVAYHDHLLKSGKTPIRSLESDREVTDPILKVEAK
;
A
#
# COMPACT_ATOMS: atom_id res chain seq x y z
N MET A 1 8.80 -6.76 5.42
CA MET A 1 8.09 -7.77 4.61
C MET A 1 6.71 -7.99 5.19
N LEU A 2 5.64 -7.72 4.43
CA LEU A 2 4.26 -7.97 4.84
C LEU A 2 3.84 -9.38 4.41
N MET A 3 3.24 -10.16 5.31
CA MET A 3 2.88 -11.54 5.08
C MET A 3 1.56 -11.94 5.76
N SER A 4 1.04 -13.13 5.43
CA SER A 4 -0.02 -13.75 6.21
C SER A 4 0.55 -14.29 7.54
N LEU A 5 -0.30 -14.47 8.56
CA LEU A 5 0.14 -15.05 9.83
C LEU A 5 0.75 -16.45 9.64
N SER A 6 0.11 -17.29 8.80
CA SER A 6 0.61 -18.63 8.50
C SER A 6 1.98 -18.61 7.81
N SER A 7 2.20 -17.66 6.89
CA SER A 7 3.50 -17.49 6.25
C SER A 7 4.57 -17.01 7.23
N ALA A 8 4.21 -16.15 8.19
CA ALA A 8 5.13 -15.72 9.25
C ALA A 8 5.59 -16.88 10.11
N GLU A 9 4.65 -17.76 10.49
CA GLU A 9 4.94 -18.94 11.30
C GLU A 9 5.87 -19.93 10.57
N ALA A 10 5.60 -20.18 9.28
CA ALA A 10 6.46 -21.01 8.46
C ALA A 10 7.88 -20.43 8.35
N LEU A 11 8.00 -19.13 8.03
CA LEU A 11 9.30 -18.46 7.87
C LEU A 11 10.10 -18.38 9.18
N ALA A 12 9.42 -18.21 10.32
CA ALA A 12 10.05 -18.21 11.64
C ALA A 12 10.64 -19.58 12.00
N THR A 13 10.06 -20.67 11.47
CA THR A 13 10.51 -22.04 11.74
C THR A 13 11.64 -22.46 10.80
N GLU A 14 11.58 -22.05 9.53
CA GLU A 14 12.49 -22.52 8.49
C GLU A 14 13.80 -21.74 8.42
N SER A 15 13.89 -20.53 9.00
CA SER A 15 15.02 -19.65 8.75
C SER A 15 15.19 -18.51 9.74
N ASP A 16 16.41 -17.96 9.79
CA ASP A 16 16.71 -16.64 10.36
C ASP A 16 16.24 -15.47 9.44
N CYS A 17 15.40 -15.73 8.43
CA CYS A 17 14.98 -14.69 7.46
C CYS A 17 14.23 -13.52 8.12
N LEU A 18 13.66 -13.71 9.31
CA LEU A 18 12.99 -12.65 10.06
C LEU A 18 13.94 -11.84 10.95
N SER A 19 15.19 -12.27 11.14
CA SER A 19 16.09 -11.68 12.13
C SER A 19 17.09 -10.66 11.56
N HIS A 20 17.28 -10.56 10.24
CA HIS A 20 18.32 -9.72 9.63
C HIS A 20 17.80 -8.72 8.59
N GLY A 21 17.90 -7.42 8.89
CA GLY A 21 17.78 -6.33 7.91
C GLY A 21 16.38 -6.06 7.31
N VAL A 22 15.36 -6.84 7.70
CA VAL A 22 13.99 -6.71 7.20
C VAL A 22 13.03 -6.66 8.38
N THR A 23 12.17 -5.63 8.44
CA THR A 23 11.09 -5.57 9.44
C THR A 23 9.94 -6.50 9.03
N PRO A 24 9.63 -7.59 9.75
CA PRO A 24 8.48 -8.42 9.45
C PRO A 24 7.18 -7.74 9.86
N ALA A 25 6.11 -7.94 9.08
CA ALA A 25 4.78 -7.48 9.43
C ALA A 25 3.72 -8.48 8.98
N VAL A 26 2.63 -8.60 9.74
CA VAL A 26 1.53 -9.53 9.44
C VAL A 26 0.26 -8.77 9.11
N ARG A 27 -0.50 -9.22 8.10
CA ARG A 27 -1.87 -8.73 7.88
C ARG A 27 -2.80 -9.26 8.98
N LEU A 28 -3.39 -8.35 9.76
CA LEU A 28 -4.18 -8.66 10.96
C LEU A 28 -5.70 -8.64 10.73
N ASN A 29 -6.15 -8.09 9.60
CA ASN A 29 -7.53 -8.19 9.16
C ASN A 29 -7.62 -8.37 7.64
N GLU A 30 -8.83 -8.66 7.19
CA GLU A 30 -9.19 -8.74 5.79
C GLU A 30 -10.50 -7.97 5.57
N GLY A 31 -10.62 -7.30 4.43
CA GLY A 31 -11.91 -6.87 3.90
C GLY A 31 -12.40 -7.89 2.87
N THR A 32 -13.72 -8.06 2.72
CA THR A 32 -14.24 -8.97 1.69
C THR A 32 -13.89 -8.50 0.25
N ASP A 33 -13.58 -7.22 0.07
CA ASP A 33 -13.17 -6.60 -1.20
C ASP A 33 -11.81 -7.07 -1.74
N ILE A 34 -10.96 -7.62 -0.87
CA ILE A 34 -9.66 -8.18 -1.28
C ILE A 34 -9.70 -9.71 -1.50
N TRP A 35 -10.83 -10.37 -1.25
CA TRP A 35 -10.97 -11.81 -1.45
C TRP A 35 -10.92 -12.18 -2.94
N GLY A 36 -9.88 -12.93 -3.33
CA GLY A 36 -9.58 -13.28 -4.72
C GLY A 36 -10.05 -14.68 -5.14
N PHE A 37 -11.25 -15.09 -4.75
CA PHE A 37 -11.70 -16.47 -5.01
C PHE A 37 -12.13 -16.63 -6.48
N ARG A 38 -11.81 -17.78 -7.07
CA ARG A 38 -12.25 -18.09 -8.44
C ARG A 38 -13.77 -18.14 -8.48
N GLY A 39 -14.38 -17.32 -9.33
CA GLY A 39 -15.84 -17.26 -9.53
C GLY A 39 -16.62 -16.46 -8.48
N ALA A 40 -15.96 -15.86 -7.47
CA ALA A 40 -16.65 -15.03 -6.50
C ALA A 40 -16.84 -13.58 -6.99
N ASN A 41 -17.87 -12.91 -6.46
CA ASN A 41 -18.22 -11.54 -6.80
C ASN A 41 -18.10 -10.55 -5.62
N TYR A 42 -17.22 -10.83 -4.64
CA TYR A 42 -17.12 -10.00 -3.44
C TYR A 42 -16.75 -8.54 -3.73
N ARG A 43 -16.01 -8.28 -4.81
CA ARG A 43 -15.63 -6.93 -5.25
C ARG A 43 -16.77 -6.07 -5.77
N ALA A 44 -17.94 -6.64 -6.03
CA ALA A 44 -19.14 -5.88 -6.39
C ALA A 44 -19.94 -5.40 -5.16
N HIS A 45 -19.47 -5.68 -3.95
CA HIS A 45 -20.16 -5.35 -2.72
C HIS A 45 -19.25 -4.58 -1.76
N ALA A 46 -19.85 -3.74 -0.92
CA ALA A 46 -19.12 -3.02 0.11
C ALA A 46 -18.42 -4.02 1.05
N ALA A 47 -17.14 -3.77 1.34
CA ALA A 47 -16.32 -4.60 2.20
C ALA A 47 -17.00 -4.79 3.56
N GLN A 48 -17.08 -6.05 4.01
CA GLN A 48 -17.37 -6.34 5.41
C GLN A 48 -16.07 -6.47 6.19
N PRO A 49 -15.92 -5.82 7.36
CA PRO A 49 -14.74 -5.99 8.18
C PRO A 49 -14.68 -7.43 8.71
N PHE A 50 -13.53 -8.07 8.54
CA PHE A 50 -13.34 -9.46 8.92
C PHE A 50 -11.90 -9.73 9.39
N ARG A 51 -11.73 -10.72 10.26
CA ARG A 51 -10.41 -11.09 10.80
C ARG A 51 -10.29 -12.61 10.97
N THR A 52 -9.34 -13.20 10.27
CA THR A 52 -8.88 -14.58 10.49
C THR A 52 -7.67 -14.63 11.44
N ALA A 53 -6.77 -13.65 11.33
CA ALA A 53 -5.55 -13.60 12.12
C ALA A 53 -5.82 -13.22 13.58
N ARG A 54 -5.25 -14.00 14.49
CA ARG A 54 -5.25 -13.73 15.93
C ARG A 54 -4.06 -12.85 16.32
N ILE A 55 -4.32 -11.68 16.92
CA ILE A 55 -3.27 -10.70 17.24
C ILE A 55 -2.29 -11.25 18.26
N ASP A 56 -2.75 -11.99 19.28
CA ASP A 56 -1.88 -12.61 20.30
C ASP A 56 -0.88 -13.59 19.65
N ARG A 57 -1.30 -14.31 18.61
CA ARG A 57 -0.44 -15.24 17.86
C ARG A 57 0.51 -14.51 16.94
N ALA A 58 0.03 -13.48 16.24
CA ALA A 58 0.89 -12.63 15.42
C ALA A 58 1.97 -11.94 16.25
N ARG A 59 1.63 -11.48 17.47
CA ARG A 59 2.56 -10.78 18.36
C ARG A 59 3.74 -11.65 18.80
N ALA A 60 3.56 -12.96 18.87
CA ALA A 60 4.64 -13.89 19.18
C ALA A 60 5.69 -13.99 18.05
N LEU A 61 5.35 -13.57 16.83
CA LEU A 61 6.19 -13.69 15.63
C LEU A 61 6.76 -12.33 15.16
N CYS A 62 5.97 -11.26 15.26
CA CYS A 62 6.40 -9.91 14.89
C CYS A 62 5.70 -8.85 15.75
N ASP A 63 6.23 -7.62 15.72
CA ASP A 63 5.72 -6.49 16.51
C ASP A 63 4.99 -5.43 15.65
N LEU A 64 4.77 -5.73 14.36
CA LEU A 64 4.14 -4.85 13.39
C LEU A 64 3.03 -5.58 12.63
N GLY A 65 1.86 -4.96 12.56
CA GLY A 65 0.70 -5.46 11.86
C GLY A 65 0.20 -4.51 10.78
N LEU A 66 -0.62 -5.03 9.88
CA LEU A 66 -1.43 -4.26 8.96
C LEU A 66 -2.90 -4.40 9.32
N TYR A 67 -3.62 -3.28 9.43
CA TYR A 67 -5.07 -3.25 9.44
C TYR A 67 -5.57 -2.47 8.23
N ALA A 68 -6.59 -2.96 7.54
CA ALA A 68 -7.16 -2.37 6.35
C ALA A 68 -8.59 -1.86 6.57
N VAL A 69 -8.93 -0.73 5.95
CA VAL A 69 -10.29 -0.16 5.91
C VAL A 69 -10.63 0.32 4.51
N THR A 70 -11.93 0.35 4.19
CA THR A 70 -12.48 0.89 2.94
C THR A 70 -13.73 1.69 3.30
N PHE A 71 -13.85 2.92 2.78
CA PHE A 71 -15.00 3.79 3.05
C PHE A 71 -15.88 3.92 1.82
N TYR A 72 -17.18 3.69 1.95
CA TYR A 72 -18.12 3.58 0.83
C TYR A 72 -19.11 4.75 0.70
N ASN A 73 -19.00 5.76 1.57
CA ASN A 73 -20.01 6.81 1.74
C ASN A 73 -21.39 6.23 2.08
N ASP A 74 -21.37 5.20 2.92
CA ASP A 74 -22.55 4.51 3.43
C ASP A 74 -22.41 4.45 4.95
N VAL A 75 -23.34 5.09 5.66
CA VAL A 75 -23.26 5.27 7.12
C VAL A 75 -23.16 3.93 7.83
N GLU A 76 -23.97 2.94 7.45
CA GLU A 76 -23.99 1.64 8.14
C GLU A 76 -22.67 0.89 7.91
N ARG A 77 -22.16 0.89 6.67
CA ARG A 77 -20.92 0.20 6.31
C ARG A 77 -19.67 0.86 6.91
N ASP A 78 -19.64 2.18 6.88
CA ASP A 78 -18.51 2.95 7.38
C ASP A 78 -18.47 2.91 8.92
N VAL A 79 -19.63 2.95 9.60
CA VAL A 79 -19.71 2.73 11.05
C VAL A 79 -19.22 1.34 11.42
N ALA A 80 -19.69 0.28 10.75
CA ALA A 80 -19.25 -1.08 11.03
C ALA A 80 -17.71 -1.24 10.86
N SER A 81 -17.14 -0.62 9.83
CA SER A 81 -15.69 -0.64 9.60
C SER A 81 -14.92 0.10 10.70
N LEU A 82 -15.43 1.24 11.18
CA LEU A 82 -14.83 2.02 12.25
C LEU A 82 -14.94 1.35 13.62
N GLU A 83 -16.07 0.71 13.93
CA GLU A 83 -16.25 -0.08 15.14
C GLU A 83 -15.29 -1.27 15.17
N ALA A 84 -15.16 -2.00 14.05
CA ALA A 84 -14.21 -3.10 13.94
C ALA A 84 -12.75 -2.61 14.09
N TYR A 85 -12.40 -1.46 13.52
CA TYR A 85 -11.08 -0.86 13.72
C TYR A 85 -10.87 -0.41 15.16
N SER A 86 -11.90 0.10 15.84
CA SER A 86 -11.84 0.44 17.27
C SER A 86 -11.55 -0.78 18.13
N GLN A 87 -12.31 -1.85 17.94
CA GLN A 87 -12.09 -3.11 18.64
C GLN A 87 -10.68 -3.67 18.38
N PHE A 88 -10.21 -3.60 17.13
CA PHE A 88 -8.85 -4.01 16.79
C PHE A 88 -7.79 -3.22 17.59
N ARG A 89 -7.94 -1.90 17.72
CA ARG A 89 -6.98 -1.08 18.46
C ARG A 89 -6.95 -1.46 19.94
N ASP A 90 -8.10 -1.71 20.56
CA ASP A 90 -8.15 -2.16 21.96
C ASP A 90 -7.39 -3.49 22.15
N GLU A 91 -7.62 -4.46 21.25
CA GLU A 91 -6.91 -5.74 21.29
C GLU A 91 -5.41 -5.61 21.00
N ALA A 92 -5.04 -4.77 20.02
CA ALA A 92 -3.64 -4.54 19.64
C ALA A 92 -2.86 -3.88 20.78
N SER A 93 -3.43 -2.84 21.41
CA SER A 93 -2.84 -2.14 22.54
C SER A 93 -2.69 -3.05 23.75
N ALA A 94 -3.65 -3.93 24.02
CA ALA A 94 -3.58 -4.89 25.14
C ALA A 94 -2.37 -5.85 25.07
N VAL A 95 -1.87 -6.14 23.86
CA VAL A 95 -0.69 -7.03 23.66
C VAL A 95 0.54 -6.30 23.13
N GLY A 96 0.48 -4.97 23.00
CA GLY A 96 1.57 -4.14 22.47
C GLY A 96 1.91 -4.48 21.01
N MET A 97 0.91 -4.75 20.18
CA MET A 97 1.06 -4.89 18.72
C MET A 97 0.98 -3.51 18.07
N ARG A 98 2.02 -3.09 17.35
CA ARG A 98 1.99 -1.86 16.55
C ARG A 98 1.33 -2.16 15.20
N HIS A 99 0.77 -1.15 14.55
CA HIS A 99 0.20 -1.33 13.22
C HIS A 99 0.46 -0.14 12.29
N PHE A 100 0.27 -0.40 11.00
CA PHE A 100 0.01 0.63 10.00
C PHE A 100 -1.39 0.40 9.40
N LEU A 101 -2.01 1.49 8.92
CA LEU A 101 -3.38 1.47 8.41
C LEU A 101 -3.35 1.48 6.88
N GLU A 102 -3.85 0.41 6.25
CA GLU A 102 -4.14 0.38 4.82
C GLU A 102 -5.52 0.95 4.55
N VAL A 103 -5.61 1.89 3.62
CA VAL A 103 -6.87 2.52 3.23
C VAL A 103 -7.07 2.26 1.77
N PHE A 104 -8.12 1.52 1.43
CA PHE A 104 -8.49 1.22 0.07
C PHE A 104 -9.46 2.27 -0.48
N ASN A 105 -9.31 2.58 -1.76
CA ASN A 105 -10.43 3.11 -2.53
C ASN A 105 -11.52 2.02 -2.68
N PRO A 106 -12.81 2.41 -2.74
CA PRO A 106 -13.89 1.52 -3.12
C PRO A 106 -13.60 0.75 -4.40
N ALA A 107 -13.97 -0.54 -4.41
CA ALA A 107 -13.80 -1.41 -5.58
C ALA A 107 -14.74 -1.04 -6.76
N PHE A 108 -15.73 -0.19 -6.51
CA PHE A 108 -16.70 0.31 -7.47
C PHE A 108 -17.00 1.79 -7.20
N PRO A 109 -17.53 2.55 -8.18
CA PRO A 109 -17.89 3.95 -7.97
C PRO A 109 -18.90 4.11 -6.83
N ILE A 110 -18.65 5.09 -5.97
CA ILE A 110 -19.56 5.55 -4.94
C ILE A 110 -20.00 6.98 -5.24
N ASP A 111 -21.14 7.40 -4.71
CA ASP A 111 -21.58 8.79 -4.84
C ASP A 111 -20.80 9.67 -3.86
N THR A 112 -19.94 10.54 -4.38
CA THR A 112 -19.16 11.53 -3.60
C THR A 112 -19.74 12.94 -3.72
N GLY A 113 -20.95 13.10 -4.29
CA GLY A 113 -21.53 14.43 -4.55
C GLY A 113 -20.78 15.23 -5.62
N GLY A 114 -19.99 14.56 -6.47
CA GLY A 114 -19.18 15.18 -7.52
C GLY A 114 -17.74 15.52 -7.10
N GLU A 115 -17.37 15.28 -5.84
CA GLU A 115 -16.00 15.46 -5.37
C GLU A 115 -15.05 14.35 -5.84
N ASP A 116 -13.77 14.69 -5.95
CA ASP A 116 -12.73 13.72 -6.30
C ASP A 116 -12.59 12.64 -5.21
N ILE A 117 -12.47 11.38 -5.64
CA ILE A 117 -12.39 10.24 -4.72
C ILE A 117 -11.18 10.34 -3.78
N GLY A 118 -10.06 10.92 -4.23
CA GLY A 118 -8.90 11.12 -3.40
C GLY A 118 -9.16 12.07 -2.24
N ILE A 119 -9.91 13.15 -2.49
CA ILE A 119 -10.31 14.12 -1.46
C ILE A 119 -11.29 13.49 -0.47
N TYR A 120 -12.30 12.79 -0.98
CA TYR A 120 -13.24 12.07 -0.11
C TYR A 120 -12.50 11.08 0.82
N ILE A 121 -11.54 10.32 0.28
CA ILE A 121 -10.75 9.37 1.07
C ILE A 121 -9.86 10.10 2.09
N ASN A 122 -9.29 11.26 1.77
CA ASN A 122 -8.54 12.06 2.73
C ASN A 122 -9.40 12.46 3.94
N ASP A 123 -10.60 12.99 3.70
CA ASP A 123 -11.54 13.36 4.77
C ASP A 123 -11.95 12.15 5.61
N ALA A 124 -12.20 11.01 4.97
CA ALA A 124 -12.53 9.78 5.67
C ALA A 124 -11.37 9.29 6.57
N ILE A 125 -10.12 9.43 6.12
CA ILE A 125 -8.91 9.13 6.91
C ILE A 125 -8.80 10.07 8.11
N VAL A 126 -8.92 11.38 7.88
CA VAL A 126 -8.84 12.38 8.95
C VAL A 126 -9.91 12.11 10.00
N ARG A 127 -11.16 11.90 9.59
CA ARG A 127 -12.25 11.52 10.48
C ARG A 127 -11.95 10.22 11.24
N CYS A 128 -11.45 9.19 10.56
CA CYS A 128 -11.15 7.89 11.15
C CYS A 128 -10.15 8.01 12.31
N LEU A 129 -9.19 8.93 12.19
CA LEU A 129 -8.10 9.11 13.15
C LEU A 129 -8.31 10.26 14.15
N ALA A 130 -9.29 11.15 13.92
CA ALA A 130 -9.51 12.35 14.73
C ALA A 130 -9.69 12.06 16.23
N GLY A 131 -10.39 10.96 16.56
CA GLY A 131 -10.62 10.53 17.94
C GLY A 131 -9.58 9.54 18.49
N VAL A 132 -8.55 9.19 17.71
CA VAL A 132 -7.57 8.16 18.08
C VAL A 132 -6.38 8.81 18.80
N ALA A 133 -6.14 8.38 20.05
CA ALA A 133 -5.02 8.83 20.86
C ALA A 133 -3.68 8.39 20.25
N ARG A 134 -2.61 9.17 20.48
CA ARG A 134 -1.28 8.90 19.90
C ARG A 134 -0.76 7.49 20.19
N ALA A 135 -1.09 6.92 21.34
CA ALA A 135 -0.68 5.57 21.73
C ALA A 135 -1.28 4.47 20.82
N ASP A 136 -2.46 4.72 20.24
CA ASP A 136 -3.21 3.76 19.43
C ASP A 136 -3.24 4.14 17.94
N ARG A 137 -2.53 5.20 17.55
CA ARG A 137 -2.46 5.64 16.14
C ARG A 137 -1.60 4.68 15.31
N PRO A 138 -1.93 4.49 14.02
CA PRO A 138 -1.07 3.74 13.12
C PRO A 138 0.27 4.47 12.94
N LEU A 139 1.35 3.72 12.75
CA LEU A 139 2.69 4.29 12.51
C LEU A 139 2.77 5.09 11.21
N PHE A 140 2.04 4.65 10.19
CA PHE A 140 1.90 5.32 8.89
C PHE A 140 0.65 4.79 8.17
N LEU A 141 0.26 5.49 7.11
CA LEU A 141 -0.76 5.06 6.18
C LEU A 141 -0.18 4.27 5.01
N LYS A 142 -0.95 3.34 4.48
CA LYS A 142 -0.70 2.68 3.20
C LYS A 142 -1.95 2.86 2.32
N MET A 143 -1.91 3.75 1.35
CA MET A 143 -3.08 4.07 0.55
C MET A 143 -2.78 4.09 -0.95
N GLN A 144 -3.83 4.01 -1.79
CA GLN A 144 -3.68 4.30 -3.21
C GLN A 144 -3.18 5.75 -3.41
N TYR A 145 -2.33 5.93 -4.42
CA TYR A 145 -1.99 7.27 -4.89
C TYR A 145 -3.14 7.78 -5.75
N ASN A 146 -3.90 8.74 -5.22
CA ASN A 146 -5.07 9.35 -5.88
C ASN A 146 -4.72 10.64 -6.63
N GLY A 147 -3.46 10.79 -7.05
CA GLY A 147 -2.96 11.96 -7.74
C GLY A 147 -2.28 12.98 -6.82
N ALA A 148 -1.59 13.93 -7.45
CA ALA A 148 -0.72 14.88 -6.78
C ALA A 148 -1.44 15.75 -5.76
N ARG A 149 -2.62 16.27 -6.13
CA ARG A 149 -3.40 17.17 -5.27
C ARG A 149 -3.80 16.46 -3.98
N ALA A 150 -4.46 15.30 -4.09
CA ALA A 150 -4.90 14.54 -2.92
C ALA A 150 -3.73 14.10 -2.03
N MET A 151 -2.62 13.66 -2.64
CA MET A 151 -1.43 13.26 -1.89
C MET A 151 -0.80 14.43 -1.13
N ALA A 152 -0.58 15.57 -1.80
CA ALA A 152 0.02 16.75 -1.21
C ALA A 152 -0.85 17.35 -0.09
N GLU A 153 -2.17 17.35 -0.28
CA GLU A 153 -3.12 17.86 0.70
C GLU A 153 -3.09 17.03 2.00
N LEU A 154 -3.18 15.69 1.90
CA LEU A 154 -3.14 14.83 3.08
C LEU A 154 -1.79 14.86 3.78
N ALA A 155 -0.68 14.87 3.01
CA ALA A 155 0.65 14.92 3.57
C ALA A 155 0.94 16.25 4.31
N ALA A 156 0.29 17.35 3.91
CA ALA A 156 0.43 18.65 4.55
C ALA A 156 -0.53 18.87 5.74
N PHE A 157 -1.55 18.03 5.91
CA PHE A 157 -2.59 18.20 6.93
C PHE A 157 -2.04 18.14 8.37
N ASP A 158 -1.27 17.10 8.70
CA ASP A 158 -0.65 16.91 10.03
C ASP A 158 0.71 16.19 9.87
N PRO A 159 1.71 16.83 9.23
CA PRO A 159 2.95 16.19 8.81
C PRO A 159 3.81 15.66 9.97
N GLU A 160 3.59 16.16 11.20
CA GLU A 160 4.30 15.69 12.39
C GLU A 160 3.72 14.38 12.94
N ASN A 161 2.43 14.12 12.71
CA ASN A 161 1.74 12.98 13.32
C ASN A 161 1.08 12.01 12.32
N LEU A 162 1.05 12.34 11.03
CA LEU A 162 0.46 11.52 9.97
C LEU A 162 1.47 11.26 8.85
N ILE A 163 2.13 10.10 8.91
CA ILE A 163 3.03 9.66 7.84
C ILE A 163 2.21 9.00 6.74
N VAL A 164 2.21 9.60 5.54
CA VAL A 164 1.51 9.05 4.37
C VAL A 164 2.42 8.12 3.59
N GLY A 165 1.90 6.95 3.23
CA GLY A 165 2.59 5.96 2.40
C GLY A 165 1.72 5.45 1.27
N ILE A 166 2.36 5.06 0.17
CA ILE A 166 1.70 4.61 -1.06
C ILE A 166 1.81 3.11 -1.26
N LEU A 167 0.76 2.50 -1.81
CA LEU A 167 0.77 1.12 -2.28
C LEU A 167 0.98 1.05 -3.79
N GLY A 168 1.58 -0.05 -4.23
CA GLY A 168 2.01 -0.20 -5.62
C GLY A 168 0.90 -0.53 -6.63
N GLY A 169 -0.33 -0.83 -6.22
CA GLY A 169 -1.38 -1.17 -7.19
C GLY A 169 -1.07 -2.42 -8.03
N SER A 170 -1.50 -2.44 -9.29
CA SER A 170 -1.22 -3.50 -10.27
C SER A 170 0.24 -3.44 -10.75
N ALA A 171 0.71 -4.45 -11.50
CA ALA A 171 2.10 -4.46 -11.98
C ALA A 171 2.40 -3.25 -12.91
N GLY A 172 1.55 -2.98 -13.89
CA GLY A 172 1.75 -1.89 -14.86
C GLY A 172 3.03 -2.05 -15.70
N THR A 173 3.51 -0.94 -16.26
CA THR A 173 4.85 -0.84 -16.88
C THR A 173 5.93 -0.56 -15.83
N ALA A 174 7.20 -0.73 -16.19
CA ALA A 174 8.31 -0.24 -15.38
C ALA A 174 8.22 1.29 -15.22
N ARG A 175 7.83 2.02 -16.27
CA ARG A 175 7.60 3.46 -16.18
C ARG A 175 6.55 3.81 -15.13
N ASP A 176 5.40 3.15 -15.10
CA ASP A 176 4.36 3.40 -14.08
C ASP A 176 4.92 3.19 -12.66
N THR A 177 5.80 2.20 -12.48
CA THR A 177 6.42 1.91 -11.19
C THR A 177 7.35 3.03 -10.73
N PHE A 178 8.23 3.51 -11.62
CA PHE A 178 9.16 4.59 -11.30
C PHE A 178 8.47 5.94 -11.20
N GLU A 179 7.43 6.18 -11.99
CA GLU A 179 6.62 7.39 -11.91
C GLU A 179 5.85 7.44 -10.59
N LEU A 180 5.18 6.34 -10.21
CA LEU A 180 4.42 6.26 -8.96
C LEU A 180 5.29 6.56 -7.73
N ILE A 181 6.49 5.99 -7.66
CA ILE A 181 7.36 6.20 -6.50
C ILE A 181 7.96 7.62 -6.48
N SER A 182 8.31 8.16 -7.67
CA SER A 182 8.81 9.52 -7.82
C SER A 182 7.77 10.57 -7.46
N GLN A 183 6.55 10.45 -8.01
CA GLN A 183 5.44 11.35 -7.68
C GLN A 183 5.01 11.24 -6.22
N GLY A 184 4.91 10.01 -5.70
CA GLY A 184 4.59 9.79 -4.29
C GLY A 184 5.54 10.56 -3.37
N GLU A 185 6.86 10.42 -3.56
CA GLU A 185 7.87 11.17 -2.79
C GLU A 185 7.70 12.68 -2.96
N ARG A 186 7.62 13.13 -4.22
CA ARG A 186 7.50 14.54 -4.61
C ARG A 186 6.31 15.23 -3.95
N PHE A 187 5.20 14.51 -3.79
CA PHE A 187 3.96 15.03 -3.22
C PHE A 187 3.75 14.66 -1.75
N GLY A 188 4.77 14.18 -1.05
CA GLY A 188 4.77 14.11 0.41
C GLY A 188 4.67 12.71 1.01
N ALA A 189 4.51 11.65 0.21
CA ALA A 189 4.61 10.29 0.72
C ALA A 189 6.03 10.01 1.23
N ARG A 190 6.13 9.24 2.31
CA ARG A 190 7.41 8.86 2.95
C ARG A 190 7.64 7.36 3.04
N VAL A 191 6.64 6.57 2.64
CA VAL A 191 6.72 5.11 2.63
C VAL A 191 6.16 4.59 1.30
N ALA A 192 6.81 3.59 0.72
CA ALA A 192 6.31 2.84 -0.43
C ALA A 192 6.21 1.35 -0.08
N LEU A 193 5.00 0.78 -0.19
CA LEU A 193 4.74 -0.64 0.08
C LEU A 193 4.25 -1.34 -1.19
N PHE A 194 5.22 -1.75 -2.02
CA PHE A 194 4.93 -2.36 -3.32
C PHE A 194 5.02 -3.89 -3.22
N GLY A 195 4.04 -4.57 -3.82
CA GLY A 195 3.99 -6.03 -3.88
C GLY A 195 4.10 -6.51 -5.33
N ARG A 196 2.99 -6.45 -6.06
CA ARG A 196 2.87 -6.95 -7.44
C ARG A 196 3.88 -6.33 -8.42
N LYS A 197 4.18 -5.04 -8.28
CA LYS A 197 5.20 -4.33 -9.10
C LYS A 197 6.59 -4.93 -8.95
N ILE A 198 6.92 -5.47 -7.77
CA ILE A 198 8.20 -6.14 -7.51
C ILE A 198 8.11 -7.61 -7.91
N TYR A 199 7.10 -8.32 -7.41
CA TYR A 199 6.99 -9.77 -7.57
C TYR A 199 6.81 -10.22 -9.03
N PHE A 200 6.11 -9.44 -9.85
CA PHE A 200 5.89 -9.75 -11.27
C PHE A 200 6.89 -9.08 -12.22
N SER A 201 7.93 -8.43 -11.70
CA SER A 201 9.03 -7.92 -12.53
C SER A 201 9.96 -9.05 -12.96
N GLU A 202 10.67 -8.85 -14.07
CA GLU A 202 11.67 -9.78 -14.59
C GLU A 202 12.89 -9.93 -13.66
N ASP A 203 13.22 -8.86 -12.93
CA ASP A 203 14.27 -8.88 -11.91
C ASP A 203 13.83 -8.08 -10.67
N PRO A 204 13.26 -8.76 -9.65
CA PRO A 204 12.79 -8.13 -8.41
C PRO A 204 13.86 -7.36 -7.64
N LEU A 205 15.13 -7.75 -7.75
CA LEU A 205 16.21 -7.04 -7.07
C LEU A 205 16.59 -5.78 -7.82
N GLU A 206 16.67 -5.86 -9.15
CA GLU A 206 16.99 -4.68 -9.95
C GLU A 206 15.86 -3.66 -9.94
N ILE A 207 14.58 -4.06 -10.04
CA ILE A 207 13.49 -3.09 -10.00
C ILE A 207 13.50 -2.30 -8.68
N VAL A 208 13.86 -2.95 -7.56
CA VAL A 208 14.02 -2.31 -6.25
C VAL A 208 15.22 -1.37 -6.21
N ARG A 209 16.36 -1.77 -6.79
CA ARG A 209 17.53 -0.88 -6.93
C ARG A 209 17.21 0.34 -7.77
N SER A 210 16.52 0.18 -8.91
CA SER A 210 16.10 1.29 -9.76
C SER A 210 15.12 2.22 -9.06
N MET A 211 14.14 1.69 -8.32
CA MET A 211 13.26 2.50 -7.47
C MET A 211 14.03 3.36 -6.47
N ARG A 212 15.08 2.79 -5.85
CA ARG A 212 15.93 3.53 -4.92
C ARG A 212 16.67 4.68 -5.61
N ARG A 213 17.30 4.42 -6.76
CA ARG A 213 17.99 5.44 -7.55
C ARG A 213 17.07 6.58 -8.01
N VAL A 214 15.81 6.25 -8.34
CA VAL A 214 14.79 7.25 -8.68
C VAL A 214 14.44 8.13 -7.49
N ILE A 215 14.21 7.54 -6.31
CA ILE A 215 13.95 8.32 -5.07
C ILE A 215 15.16 9.20 -4.71
N GLU A 216 16.37 8.68 -4.84
CA GLU A 216 17.62 9.42 -4.56
C GLU A 216 17.93 10.48 -5.63
N ARG A 217 17.13 10.54 -6.70
CA ARG A 217 17.26 11.48 -7.83
C ARG A 217 18.56 11.32 -8.60
N ASP A 218 19.16 10.14 -8.55
CA ASP A 218 20.31 9.77 -9.36
C ASP A 218 19.94 9.64 -10.83
N ILE A 219 18.71 9.19 -11.10
CA ILE A 219 18.13 9.03 -12.44
C ILE A 219 16.64 9.41 -12.41
N SER A 220 16.14 9.93 -13.52
CA SER A 220 14.72 10.13 -13.74
C SER A 220 13.96 8.80 -13.88
N PRO A 221 12.63 8.79 -13.73
CA PRO A 221 11.81 7.62 -14.06
C PRO A 221 12.02 7.11 -15.49
N GLU A 222 12.36 7.97 -16.46
CA GLU A 222 12.59 7.57 -17.85
C GLU A 222 13.90 6.81 -18.01
N GLU A 223 14.97 7.41 -17.52
CA GLU A 223 16.31 6.84 -17.53
C GLU A 223 16.35 5.53 -16.75
N ALA A 224 15.54 5.40 -15.70
CA ALA A 224 15.38 4.16 -14.94
C ALA A 224 14.81 3.02 -15.78
N VAL A 225 13.86 3.27 -16.70
CA VAL A 225 13.37 2.24 -17.61
C VAL A 225 14.47 1.78 -18.56
N VAL A 226 15.20 2.72 -19.16
CA VAL A 226 16.31 2.39 -20.08
C VAL A 226 17.39 1.58 -19.35
N ALA A 227 17.81 2.04 -18.17
CA ALA A 227 18.80 1.35 -17.35
C ALA A 227 18.34 -0.05 -16.92
N TYR A 228 17.06 -0.21 -16.60
CA TYR A 228 16.47 -1.50 -16.27
C TYR A 228 16.50 -2.47 -17.47
N HIS A 229 16.11 -2.02 -18.66
CA HIS A 229 16.18 -2.85 -19.88
C HIS A 229 17.62 -3.23 -20.25
N ASP A 230 18.57 -2.30 -20.13
CA ASP A 230 19.99 -2.57 -20.32
C ASP A 230 20.50 -3.64 -19.35
N HIS A 231 20.06 -3.58 -18.08
CA HIS A 231 20.38 -4.61 -17.08
C HIS A 231 19.79 -5.96 -17.44
N LEU A 232 18.53 -6.01 -17.89
CA LEU A 232 17.88 -7.26 -18.32
C LEU A 232 18.68 -7.91 -19.44
N LEU A 233 19.05 -7.14 -20.47
CA LEU A 233 19.88 -7.60 -21.58
C LEU A 233 21.24 -8.16 -21.10
N LYS A 234 21.96 -7.40 -20.28
CA LYS A 234 23.26 -7.83 -19.72
C LYS A 234 23.15 -9.07 -18.84
N SER A 235 22.00 -9.24 -18.18
CA SER A 235 21.71 -10.39 -17.32
C SER A 235 21.11 -11.59 -18.08
N GLY A 236 20.99 -11.51 -19.40
CA GLY A 236 20.39 -12.57 -20.22
C GLY A 236 18.90 -12.80 -19.95
N LYS A 237 18.19 -11.80 -19.40
CA LYS A 237 16.76 -11.85 -19.14
C LYS A 237 15.98 -11.22 -20.30
N THR A 238 14.91 -11.86 -20.72
CA THR A 238 14.00 -11.33 -21.75
C THR A 238 12.97 -10.40 -21.11
N PRO A 239 12.88 -9.13 -21.53
CA PRO A 239 11.82 -8.23 -21.07
C PRO A 239 10.42 -8.75 -21.44
N ILE A 240 9.44 -8.56 -20.54
CA ILE A 240 8.02 -8.90 -20.78
C ILE A 240 7.42 -7.97 -21.84
N ARG A 241 7.90 -6.73 -21.92
CA ARG A 241 7.48 -5.70 -22.88
C ARG A 241 8.68 -5.16 -23.65
N SER A 242 8.43 -4.60 -24.83
CA SER A 242 9.47 -3.82 -25.52
C SER A 242 9.82 -2.57 -24.69
N LEU A 243 11.05 -2.08 -24.85
CA LEU A 243 11.49 -0.83 -24.21
C LEU A 243 10.53 0.33 -24.52
N GLU A 244 10.06 0.45 -25.75
CA GLU A 244 9.09 1.47 -26.17
C GLU A 244 7.79 1.36 -25.36
N SER A 245 7.19 0.17 -25.29
CA SER A 245 5.95 -0.03 -24.55
C SER A 245 6.13 0.15 -23.03
N ASP A 246 7.30 -0.15 -22.50
CA ASP A 246 7.56 -0.10 -21.06
C ASP A 246 7.95 1.30 -20.57
N ARG A 247 8.32 2.19 -21.49
CA ARG A 247 8.52 3.64 -21.27
C ARG A 247 7.22 4.42 -21.17
N GLU A 248 6.10 3.84 -21.59
CA GLU A 248 4.81 4.49 -21.52
C GLU A 248 4.28 4.57 -20.08
N VAL A 249 3.79 5.75 -19.69
CA VAL A 249 2.94 5.91 -18.50
C VAL A 249 1.53 5.47 -18.89
N THR A 250 1.08 4.35 -18.35
CA THR A 250 -0.22 3.76 -18.69
C THR A 250 -1.29 4.08 -17.65
N ASP A 251 -0.90 4.32 -16.40
CA ASP A 251 -1.83 4.72 -15.34
C ASP A 251 -2.32 6.17 -15.56
N PRO A 252 -3.63 6.41 -15.77
CA PRO A 252 -4.15 7.75 -16.00
C PRO A 252 -3.86 8.74 -14.87
N ILE A 253 -3.79 8.28 -13.62
CA ILE A 253 -3.53 9.13 -12.45
C ILE A 253 -2.10 9.70 -12.50
N LEU A 254 -1.16 8.93 -13.04
CA LEU A 254 0.25 9.32 -13.13
C LEU A 254 0.51 10.26 -14.32
N LYS A 255 -0.26 10.16 -15.40
CA LYS A 255 -0.02 10.91 -16.66
C LYS A 255 0.04 12.43 -16.48
N VAL A 256 -0.78 12.97 -15.59
CA VAL A 256 -0.90 14.42 -15.37
C VAL A 256 0.43 15.05 -14.95
N GLU A 257 1.23 14.29 -14.21
CA GLU A 257 2.39 14.77 -13.46
C GLU A 257 3.71 14.14 -13.91
N ALA A 258 3.62 13.23 -14.89
CA ALA A 258 4.75 12.56 -15.49
C ALA A 258 5.60 13.54 -16.29
N LYS A 259 6.93 13.35 -16.21
CA LYS A 259 7.92 14.18 -16.88
C LYS A 259 8.81 13.38 -17.80
#